data_AF-A0A2C9KZ51-F1
#
_entry.id   AF-A0A2C9KZ51-F1
#
_cell.length_a   1.000
_cell.length_b   1.000
_cell.length_c   1.000
_cell.angle_alpha   90.00
_cell.angle_beta   90.00
_cell.angle_gamma   90.00
#
_symmetry.space_group_name_H-M   'P 1'
#
loop_
_entity.id
_entity.type
_entity.pdbx_description
1 polymer ?
#
loop_
_entity_poly.entity_id
_entity_poly.type
_entity_poly.pdbx_seq_one_letter_code
_entity_poly.pdbx_strand_id
1 'polypeptide(L)'
;MVRDLSHANVLKIFGACLEETLHALVIEHCSKGSLQDLLSNTNVSLDAQFKFSLCTDIINGLCFLHKSPIKCHGRLTSETCLVDNRFSVKLSDFGLPTLYSSFIEDVTTQPYKYG
;
A
#
# COMPACT_ATOMS: atom_id res chain seq x y z
N MET A 1 6.00 -12.69 3.46
CA MET A 1 4.80 -12.60 2.61
C MET A 1 4.60 -11.20 2.04
N VAL A 2 4.30 -10.16 2.83
CA VAL A 2 4.19 -8.77 2.33
C VAL A 2 5.57 -8.12 2.12
N ARG A 3 6.52 -8.37 3.02
CA ARG A 3 7.89 -7.80 2.98
C ARG A 3 8.71 -8.21 1.75
N ASP A 4 8.38 -9.34 1.14
CA ASP A 4 9.11 -9.91 0.00
C ASP A 4 8.55 -9.42 -1.35
N LEU A 5 7.49 -8.59 -1.31
CA LEU A 5 6.92 -7.98 -2.50
C LEU A 5 7.84 -6.84 -2.96
N SER A 6 8.36 -6.99 -4.18
CA SER A 6 9.22 -5.99 -4.80
C SER A 6 8.73 -5.70 -6.21
N HIS A 7 8.24 -4.48 -6.40
CA HIS A 7 7.81 -3.97 -7.69
C HIS A 7 7.95 -2.45 -7.69
N ALA A 8 8.20 -1.84 -8.86
CA ALA A 8 8.42 -0.41 -8.98
C ALA A 8 7.21 0.43 -8.51
N ASN A 9 5.99 -0.10 -8.65
CA ASN A 9 4.74 0.59 -8.31
C ASN A 9 3.99 0.00 -7.11
N VAL A 10 4.68 -0.72 -6.23
CA VAL A 10 4.12 -1.22 -4.96
C VAL A 10 4.99 -0.73 -3.83
N LEU A 11 4.36 -0.17 -2.79
CA LEU A 11 5.07 0.43 -1.68
C LEU A 11 5.96 -0.59 -0.99
N LYS A 12 7.26 -0.32 -0.97
CA LYS A 12 8.22 -1.20 -0.30
C LYS A 12 8.11 -1.06 1.22
N ILE A 13 7.91 -2.18 1.90
CA ILE A 13 7.96 -2.28 3.37
C ILE A 13 9.31 -2.85 3.77
N PHE A 14 10.09 -2.08 4.51
CA PHE A 14 11.39 -2.52 5.02
C PHE A 14 11.26 -3.35 6.29
N GLY A 15 10.28 -3.04 7.15
CA GLY A 15 10.09 -3.74 8.41
C GLY A 15 8.90 -3.21 9.20
N ALA A 16 8.77 -3.70 10.43
CA ALA A 16 7.77 -3.28 11.39
C ALA A 16 8.41 -3.16 12.78
N CYS A 17 7.94 -2.21 13.57
CA CYS A 17 8.15 -2.12 15.00
C CYS A 17 6.85 -2.57 15.69
N LEU A 18 6.95 -3.61 16.53
CA LEU A 18 5.82 -4.23 17.23
C LEU A 18 6.17 -4.30 18.72
N GLU A 19 6.17 -3.14 19.37
CA GLU A 19 6.37 -3.00 20.82
C GLU A 19 5.01 -2.81 21.51
N GLU A 20 4.94 -3.10 22.82
CA GLU A 20 3.68 -3.06 23.59
C GLU A 20 2.91 -1.74 23.43
N THR A 21 3.63 -0.61 23.31
CA THR A 21 3.04 0.73 23.18
C THR A 21 3.09 1.31 21.77
N LEU A 22 3.78 0.66 20.82
CA LEU A 22 4.00 1.19 19.48
C LEU A 22 3.94 0.12 18.40
N HIS A 23 2.98 0.28 17.50
CA HIS A 23 2.87 -0.51 16.27
C HIS A 23 3.13 0.41 15.08
N ALA A 24 4.24 0.21 14.39
CA ALA A 24 4.65 1.06 13.26
C ALA A 24 5.25 0.25 12.12
N LEU A 25 5.12 0.75 10.89
CA LEU A 25 5.77 0.19 9.70
C LEU A 25 6.90 1.10 9.24
N VAL A 26 8.03 0.48 8.88
CA VAL A 26 9.15 1.16 8.22
C VAL A 26 8.98 0.95 6.72
N ILE A 27 8.67 2.01 5.99
CA ILE A 27 8.28 1.97 4.57
C ILE A 27 9.13 2.92 3.73
N GLU A 28 9.11 2.75 2.41
CA GLU A 28 9.72 3.71 1.50
C GLU A 28 9.06 5.10 1.59
N HIS A 29 9.87 6.14 1.49
CA HIS A 29 9.41 7.52 1.65
C HIS A 29 8.93 8.10 0.32
N CYS A 30 7.65 8.47 0.28
CA CYS A 30 7.00 9.11 -0.87
C CYS A 30 6.83 10.62 -0.63
N SER A 31 7.82 11.41 -1.05
CA SER A 31 7.95 12.82 -0.66
C SER A 31 6.88 13.76 -1.24
N LYS A 32 6.09 13.32 -2.22
CA LYS A 32 5.02 14.13 -2.83
C LYS A 32 3.65 13.86 -2.20
N GLY A 33 3.61 13.06 -1.14
CA GLY A 33 2.38 12.68 -0.47
C GLY A 33 1.58 11.67 -1.31
N SER A 34 0.27 11.72 -1.15
CA SER A 34 -0.67 10.90 -1.90
C SER A 34 -1.00 11.51 -3.27
N LEU A 35 -1.62 10.72 -4.14
CA LEU A 35 -2.17 11.21 -5.40
C LEU A 35 -3.28 12.23 -5.13
N GLN A 36 -4.02 12.12 -4.02
CA GLN A 36 -4.98 13.13 -3.58
C GLN A 36 -4.29 14.49 -3.37
N ASP A 37 -3.15 14.50 -2.68
CA ASP A 37 -2.36 15.71 -2.42
C ASP A 37 -1.83 16.31 -3.73
N LEU A 38 -1.33 15.44 -4.62
CA LEU A 38 -0.84 15.85 -5.93
C LEU A 38 -1.94 16.47 -6.80
N LEU A 39 -3.13 15.85 -6.84
CA LEU A 39 -4.27 16.33 -7.62
C LEU A 39 -4.83 17.65 -7.08
N SER A 40 -4.69 17.89 -5.77
CA SER A 40 -5.11 19.13 -5.12
C SER A 40 -4.09 20.26 -5.25
N ASN A 41 -2.88 19.96 -5.71
CA ASN A 41 -1.79 20.93 -5.82
C ASN A 41 -1.87 21.73 -7.12
N THR A 42 -2.35 22.98 -7.02
CA THR A 42 -2.47 23.90 -8.17
C THR A 42 -1.12 24.36 -8.76
N ASN A 43 -0.01 24.15 -8.06
CA ASN A 43 1.32 24.47 -8.56
C ASN A 43 1.90 23.40 -9.48
N VAL A 44 1.24 22.25 -9.62
CA VAL A 44 1.66 21.16 -10.50
C VAL A 44 0.72 21.09 -11.70
N SER A 45 1.26 21.29 -12.90
CA SER A 45 0.50 21.10 -14.14
C SER A 45 0.41 19.61 -14.49
N LEU A 46 -0.80 19.06 -14.45
CA LEU A 46 -1.08 17.67 -14.80
C LEU A 46 -1.67 17.60 -16.21
N ASP A 47 -0.79 17.64 -17.22
CA ASP A 47 -1.19 17.41 -18.60
C ASP A 47 -1.64 15.95 -18.84
N ALA A 48 -2.17 15.67 -20.03
CA ALA A 48 -2.69 14.35 -20.36
C ALA A 48 -1.59 13.27 -20.31
N GLN A 49 -0.37 13.60 -20.74
CA GLN A 49 0.74 12.66 -20.76
C GLN A 49 1.15 12.28 -19.33
N PHE A 50 1.20 13.25 -18.44
CA PHE A 50 1.55 13.03 -17.05
C PHE A 50 0.46 12.25 -16.32
N LYS A 51 -0.82 12.55 -16.57
CA LYS A 51 -1.94 11.74 -16.05
C LYS A 51 -1.85 10.29 -16.52
N PHE A 52 -1.50 10.08 -17.79
CA PHE A 52 -1.36 8.75 -18.35
C PHE A 52 -0.22 7.97 -17.70
N SER A 53 0.91 8.60 -17.38
CA SER A 53 2.01 7.93 -16.67
C SER A 53 1.61 7.52 -15.26
N LEU A 54 0.88 8.36 -14.52
CA LEU A 54 0.36 8.03 -13.19
C LEU A 54 -0.62 6.84 -13.24
N CYS A 55 -1.53 6.82 -14.22
CA CYS A 55 -2.44 5.69 -14.43
C CYS A 55 -1.69 4.40 -14.78
N THR A 56 -0.65 4.50 -15.61
CA THR A 56 0.18 3.35 -16.02
C THR A 56 0.87 2.73 -14.81
N ASP A 57 1.43 3.56 -13.93
CA ASP A 57 2.05 3.11 -12.69
C ASP A 57 1.05 2.35 -11.79
N ILE A 58 -0.15 2.89 -11.61
CA ILE A 58 -1.22 2.24 -10.84
C ILE A 58 -1.57 0.87 -11.43
N ILE A 59 -1.77 0.80 -12.75
CA ILE A 59 -2.11 -0.46 -13.44
C ILE A 59 -1.00 -1.49 -13.28
N ASN A 60 0.26 -1.09 -13.44
CA ASN A 60 1.40 -1.99 -13.28
C ASN A 60 1.48 -2.54 -11.84
N GLY A 61 1.27 -1.68 -10.83
CA GLY A 61 1.20 -2.10 -9.43
C GLY A 61 0.06 -3.09 -9.16
N LEU A 62 -1.14 -2.83 -9.70
CA LEU A 62 -2.29 -3.73 -9.56
C LEU A 62 -2.05 -5.07 -10.24
N CYS A 63 -1.51 -5.08 -11.46
CA CYS A 63 -1.16 -6.30 -12.17
C CYS A 63 -0.17 -7.16 -11.38
N PHE A 64 0.82 -6.54 -10.72
CA PHE A 64 1.73 -7.25 -9.84
C PHE A 64 1.01 -7.82 -8.61
N LEU A 65 0.23 -7.00 -7.89
CA LEU A 65 -0.51 -7.45 -6.70
C LEU A 65 -1.45 -8.60 -7.00
N HIS A 66 -2.17 -8.57 -8.13
CA HIS A 66 -3.10 -9.63 -8.53
C HIS A 66 -2.41 -10.96 -8.82
N LYS A 67 -1.15 -10.93 -9.29
CA LYS A 67 -0.33 -12.13 -9.50
C LYS A 67 0.33 -12.63 -8.21
N SER A 68 0.47 -11.76 -7.21
CA SER A 68 1.05 -12.09 -5.91
C SER A 68 0.08 -12.88 -4.99
N PRO A 69 0.55 -13.37 -3.83
CA PRO A 69 -0.33 -13.96 -2.80
C PRO A 69 -1.39 -12.99 -2.23
N ILE A 70 -1.20 -11.67 -2.39
CA ILE A 70 -2.15 -10.65 -1.91
C ILE A 70 -3.46 -10.66 -2.73
N LYS A 71 -3.38 -11.03 -4.03
CA LYS A 71 -4.50 -11.19 -4.99
C LYS A 71 -5.31 -9.94 -5.32
N CYS A 72 -5.47 -8.99 -4.40
CA CYS A 72 -6.20 -7.75 -4.64
C CYS A 72 -5.66 -6.63 -3.74
N HIS A 73 -5.78 -5.38 -4.18
CA HIS A 73 -5.43 -4.25 -3.33
C HIS A 73 -6.39 -4.09 -2.14
N GLY A 74 -7.70 -4.23 -2.39
CA GLY A 74 -8.75 -4.16 -1.37
C GLY A 74 -9.16 -2.75 -0.91
N ARG A 75 -8.38 -1.71 -1.19
CA ARG A 75 -8.67 -0.31 -0.85
C ARG A 75 -7.94 0.67 -1.78
N LEU A 76 -8.19 0.56 -3.08
CA LEU A 76 -7.57 1.46 -4.06
C LEU A 76 -8.32 2.81 -4.06
N THR A 77 -7.66 3.86 -3.59
CA THR A 77 -8.14 5.25 -3.64
C THR A 77 -6.98 6.18 -3.98
N SER A 78 -7.27 7.46 -4.26
CA SER A 78 -6.23 8.48 -4.44
C SER A 78 -5.36 8.70 -3.19
N GLU A 79 -5.89 8.41 -2.00
CA GLU A 79 -5.16 8.52 -0.74
C GLU A 79 -4.17 7.36 -0.55
N THR A 80 -4.49 6.16 -1.04
CA THR A 80 -3.64 4.96 -0.95
C THR A 80 -2.65 4.82 -2.12
N CYS A 81 -2.63 5.79 -3.03
CA CYS A 81 -1.64 5.89 -4.10
C CYS A 81 -0.60 6.93 -3.69
N LEU A 82 0.56 6.53 -3.19
CA LEU A 82 1.62 7.45 -2.78
C LEU A 82 2.51 7.84 -3.96
N VAL A 83 3.08 9.03 -3.94
CA VAL A 83 3.88 9.58 -5.02
C VAL A 83 5.29 9.90 -4.54
N ASP A 84 6.29 9.31 -5.20
CA ASP A 84 7.69 9.52 -4.85
C ASP A 84 8.27 10.84 -5.41
N ASN A 85 9.55 11.08 -5.14
CA ASN A 85 10.23 12.29 -5.59
C ASN A 85 10.30 12.40 -7.13
N ARG A 86 10.27 11.27 -7.85
CA ARG A 86 10.31 11.17 -9.31
C ARG A 86 8.92 11.16 -9.95
N PHE A 87 7.87 11.42 -9.16
CA PHE A 87 6.48 11.34 -9.59
C PHE A 87 6.05 9.95 -10.07
N SER A 88 6.66 8.89 -9.52
CA SER A 88 6.15 7.54 -9.71
C SER A 88 5.16 7.17 -8.61
N VAL A 89 4.08 6.46 -8.99
CA VAL A 89 3.06 6.01 -8.05
C VAL A 89 3.45 4.68 -7.39
N LYS A 90 3.26 4.62 -6.07
CA LYS A 90 3.44 3.45 -5.20
C LYS A 90 2.10 3.12 -4.54
N LEU A 91 1.57 1.93 -4.79
CA LEU A 91 0.36 1.47 -4.11
C LEU A 91 0.68 1.14 -2.65
N SER A 92 0.01 1.80 -1.70
CA SER A 92 0.10 1.55 -0.24
C SER A 92 -1.13 0.81 0.28
N ASP A 93 -1.16 0.45 1.57
CA ASP A 93 -2.35 -0.10 2.25
C ASP A 93 -2.99 -1.34 1.58
N PHE A 94 -2.22 -2.07 0.79
CA PHE A 94 -2.63 -3.34 0.20
C PHE A 94 -2.48 -4.48 1.21
N GLY A 95 -3.25 -5.55 1.04
CA GLY A 95 -3.18 -6.72 1.92
C GLY A 95 -3.76 -6.54 3.32
N LEU A 96 -4.29 -5.35 3.65
CA LEU A 96 -5.03 -5.12 4.91
C LEU A 96 -6.21 -6.11 5.08
N PRO A 97 -7.04 -6.40 4.05
CA PRO A 97 -8.10 -7.40 4.21
C PRO A 97 -7.58 -8.79 4.56
N THR A 98 -6.42 -9.17 4.03
CA THR A 98 -5.75 -10.44 4.36
C THR A 98 -5.31 -10.47 5.83
N LEU A 99 -4.75 -9.36 6.34
CA LEU A 99 -4.38 -9.23 7.75
C LEU A 99 -5.60 -9.38 8.66
N TYR A 100 -6.71 -8.69 8.37
CA TYR A 100 -7.92 -8.81 9.18
C TYR A 100 -8.49 -10.24 9.19
N SER A 101 -8.42 -10.96 8.07
CA SER A 101 -8.84 -12.37 8.02
C SER A 101 -8.00 -13.26 8.94
N SER A 102 -6.66 -13.09 8.91
CA SER A 102 -5.75 -13.84 9.79
C SER A 102 -5.97 -13.54 11.27
N PHE A 103 -6.25 -12.27 11.62
CA PHE A 103 -6.62 -11.91 12.99
C PHE A 103 -7.89 -12.61 13.46
N ILE A 104 -8.91 -12.76 12.60
CA ILE A 104 -10.14 -13.46 12.97
C ILE A 104 -9.90 -14.96 13.17
N GLU A 105 -9.03 -15.58 12.36
CA GLU A 105 -8.64 -16.99 12.53
C GLU A 105 -7.87 -17.21 13.84
N ASP A 106 -6.92 -16.35 14.21
CA ASP A 106 -6.17 -16.44 15.46
C ASP A 106 -7.08 -16.25 16.71
N VAL A 107 -8.09 -15.38 16.61
CA VAL A 107 -9.06 -15.15 17.71
C VAL A 107 -10.04 -16.31 17.86
N THR A 108 -10.44 -16.96 16.77
CA THR A 108 -11.41 -18.07 16.79
C THR A 108 -10.79 -19.42 17.12
N THR A 109 -9.46 -19.56 17.01
CA THR A 109 -8.74 -20.82 17.24
C THR A 109 -8.11 -20.95 18.63
N GLN A 110 -8.23 -19.95 19.52
CA GLN A 110 -7.90 -20.14 20.93
C GLN A 110 -9.07 -20.79 21.68
N PRO A 111 -9.02 -22.09 22.04
CA PRO A 111 -10.04 -22.67 22.90
C PRO A 111 -9.94 -22.00 24.27
N TYR A 112 -11.03 -21.36 24.68
CA TYR A 112 -11.20 -20.85 26.04
C TYR A 112 -10.85 -21.97 27.04
N LYS A 113 -9.69 -21.85 27.70
CA LYS A 113 -9.35 -22.68 28.86
C LYS A 113 -10.09 -22.11 30.07
N TYR A 114 -11.35 -22.50 30.24
CA TYR A 114 -12.00 -22.40 31.54
C TYR A 114 -11.50 -23.57 32.40
N GLY A 115 -10.67 -23.24 33.39
CA GLY A 115 -10.34 -24.13 34.51
C GLY A 115 -11.41 -24.09 35.59
#